data_AF-A0A8J5JW74-F1
#
_entry.id   AF-A0A8J5JW74-F1
#
_cell.length_a   1.000
_cell.length_b   1.000
_cell.length_c   1.000
_cell.angle_alpha   90.00
_cell.angle_beta   90.00
_cell.angle_gamma   90.00
#
_symmetry.space_group_name_H-M   'P 1'
#
loop_
_entity.id
_entity.type
_entity.pdbx_description
1 polymer ?
#
loop_
_entity_poly.entity_id
_entity_poly.type
_entity_poly.pdbx_seq_one_letter_code
_entity_poly.pdbx_strand_id
1 'polypeptide(L)'
;DKYLSGEPISNYDDEWRSTTQSGETWSQRWFSYWLPALISKGVIQPTEKFTKMLDLSVDAYNFLVRKIDISSPDDLQISVATELYGDIILQTGLGMIYNGRFVALLQASVYGFNNRDKLMEQFGNASFTFQDFLRHVVWTHNLGMMDRHWMTFTEDCEPCRRKYQYILRLENIAPEFNYLLQQVLGYPDTIPFSLTHRSKHHANKSDLHFYNDVPKDIMNTVLNIYKHDIQLFSYNEKIV
;
A
#
# COMPACT_ATOMS: atom_id res chain seq x y z
N ASP A 1 -9.71 6.39 6.33
CA ASP A 1 -8.71 6.10 7.37
C ASP A 1 -9.31 5.13 8.37
N LYS A 2 -8.81 3.89 8.49
CA LYS A 2 -9.36 2.90 9.44
C LYS A 2 -9.17 3.30 10.91
N TYR A 3 -8.25 4.21 11.18
CA TYR A 3 -7.94 4.70 12.52
C TYR A 3 -8.94 5.77 12.96
N LEU A 4 -9.34 6.63 12.02
CA LEU A 4 -10.24 7.74 12.30
C LEU A 4 -11.68 7.51 11.83
N SER A 5 -11.95 6.44 11.07
CA SER A 5 -13.30 6.09 10.58
C SER A 5 -14.06 7.23 9.88
N GLY A 6 -13.32 8.13 9.20
CA GLY A 6 -13.89 9.29 8.52
C GLY A 6 -13.93 10.57 9.37
N GLU A 7 -13.48 10.51 10.63
CA GLU A 7 -13.25 11.69 11.45
C GLU A 7 -12.09 12.54 10.91
N PRO A 8 -12.02 13.84 11.29
CA PRO A 8 -10.93 14.72 10.92
C PRO A 8 -9.54 14.21 11.31
N ILE A 9 -8.53 14.49 10.48
CA ILE A 9 -7.12 14.14 10.72
C ILE A 9 -6.59 14.64 12.08
N SER A 10 -7.08 15.80 12.54
CA SER A 10 -6.74 16.38 13.84
C SER A 10 -7.10 15.49 15.02
N ASN A 11 -8.03 14.54 14.86
CA ASN A 11 -8.43 13.61 15.91
C ASN A 11 -7.39 12.49 16.12
N TYR A 12 -6.37 12.37 15.26
CA TYR A 12 -5.19 11.54 15.53
C TYR A 12 -4.21 12.30 16.42
N ASP A 13 -4.61 12.58 17.66
CA ASP A 13 -3.81 13.28 18.65
C ASP A 13 -3.10 12.30 19.61
N ASP A 14 -2.39 12.83 20.59
CA ASP A 14 -1.63 12.03 21.57
C ASP A 14 -2.56 11.15 22.43
N GLU A 15 -3.77 11.62 22.74
CA GLU A 15 -4.76 10.87 23.51
C GLU A 15 -5.29 9.67 22.71
N TRP A 16 -5.66 9.89 21.46
CA TRP A 16 -6.10 8.84 20.55
C TRP A 16 -4.98 7.80 20.34
N ARG A 17 -3.73 8.24 20.14
CA ARG A 17 -2.59 7.33 19.97
C ARG A 17 -2.30 6.50 21.21
N SER A 18 -2.39 7.11 22.40
CA SER A 18 -2.23 6.41 23.67
C SER A 18 -3.32 5.35 23.86
N THR A 19 -4.57 5.71 23.60
CA THR A 19 -5.75 4.83 23.75
C THR A 19 -5.70 3.63 22.80
N THR A 20 -5.23 3.83 21.58
CA THR A 20 -5.19 2.79 20.54
C THR A 20 -3.83 2.08 20.44
N GLN A 21 -2.85 2.48 21.27
CA GLN A 21 -1.47 1.99 21.23
C GLN A 21 -0.81 2.16 19.85
N SER A 22 -1.16 3.22 19.14
CA SER A 22 -0.59 3.51 17.83
C SER A 22 0.81 4.13 17.96
N GLY A 23 1.83 3.42 17.47
CA GLY A 23 3.23 3.86 17.54
C GLY A 23 3.64 4.92 16.52
N GLU A 24 2.84 5.17 15.48
CA GLU A 24 3.18 6.13 14.44
C GLU A 24 2.88 7.56 14.88
N THR A 25 3.83 8.47 14.63
CA THR A 25 3.65 9.90 14.88
C THR A 25 2.70 10.54 13.87
N TRP A 26 2.08 11.66 14.26
CA TRP A 26 1.25 12.46 13.37
C TRP A 26 2.03 12.91 12.12
N SER A 27 3.32 13.24 12.28
CA SER A 27 4.25 13.49 11.18
C SER A 27 4.34 12.34 10.17
N GLN A 28 4.57 11.13 10.66
CA GLN A 28 4.76 9.96 9.81
C GLN A 28 3.46 9.64 9.07
N ARG A 29 2.33 9.66 9.78
CA ARG A 29 1.01 9.47 9.17
C ARG A 29 0.70 10.51 8.09
N TRP A 30 1.04 11.76 8.36
CA TRP A 30 0.84 12.86 7.43
C TRP A 30 1.51 12.64 6.09
N PHE A 31 2.81 12.35 6.07
CA PHE A 31 3.53 12.17 4.81
C PHE A 31 3.28 10.83 4.13
N SER A 32 3.08 9.77 4.91
CA SER A 32 2.86 8.43 4.34
C SER A 32 1.47 8.25 3.74
N TYR A 33 0.45 8.91 4.29
CA TYR A 33 -0.94 8.61 3.92
C TYR A 33 -1.77 9.86 3.63
N TRP A 34 -1.81 10.85 4.53
CA TRP A 34 -2.79 11.94 4.40
C TRP A 34 -2.43 12.96 3.34
N LEU A 35 -1.18 13.40 3.24
CA LEU A 35 -0.74 14.34 2.20
C LEU A 35 -0.89 13.71 0.79
N PRO A 36 -0.40 12.48 0.52
CA PRO A 36 -0.70 11.79 -0.74
C PRO A 36 -2.20 11.67 -1.03
N ALA A 37 -3.03 11.38 -0.03
CA ALA A 37 -4.48 11.29 -0.20
C ALA A 37 -5.11 12.66 -0.57
N LEU A 38 -4.67 13.75 0.06
CA LEU A 38 -5.11 15.12 -0.26
C LEU A 38 -4.70 15.54 -1.68
N ILE A 39 -3.52 15.11 -2.14
CA ILE A 39 -3.05 15.32 -3.51
C ILE A 39 -3.93 14.51 -4.49
N SER A 40 -4.14 13.22 -4.24
CA SER A 40 -4.97 12.39 -5.11
C SER A 40 -6.44 12.83 -5.17
N LYS A 41 -6.93 13.49 -4.11
CA LYS A 41 -8.27 14.08 -4.04
C LYS A 41 -8.35 15.42 -4.80
N GLY A 42 -7.21 16.00 -5.19
CA GLY A 42 -7.12 17.29 -5.88
C GLY A 42 -7.23 18.50 -4.96
N VAL A 43 -7.24 18.30 -3.65
CA VAL A 43 -7.33 19.38 -2.64
C VAL A 43 -5.99 20.11 -2.52
N ILE A 44 -4.88 19.38 -2.59
CA ILE A 44 -3.54 19.93 -2.66
C ILE A 44 -2.99 19.69 -4.06
N GLN A 45 -2.52 20.74 -4.70
CA GLN A 45 -1.83 20.62 -5.98
C GLN A 45 -0.37 20.17 -5.75
N PRO A 46 0.14 19.19 -6.52
CA PRO A 46 1.55 18.81 -6.43
C PRO A 46 2.44 19.99 -6.82
N THR A 47 3.52 20.20 -6.07
CA THR A 47 4.52 21.22 -6.41
C THR A 47 5.38 20.72 -7.57
N GLU A 48 6.02 21.64 -8.30
CA GLU A 48 7.02 21.27 -9.32
C GLU A 48 8.13 20.39 -8.73
N LYS A 49 8.58 20.72 -7.51
CA LYS A 49 9.58 19.93 -6.78
C LYS A 49 9.09 18.52 -6.49
N PHE A 50 7.85 18.35 -6.04
CA PHE A 50 7.25 17.05 -5.81
C PHE A 50 7.25 16.19 -7.08
N THR A 51 6.74 16.74 -8.20
CA THR A 51 6.67 16.02 -9.48
C THR A 51 8.07 15.64 -9.97
N LYS A 52 9.01 16.59 -9.95
CA LYS A 52 10.40 16.33 -10.36
C LYS A 52 11.05 15.23 -9.52
N MET A 53 10.77 15.16 -8.23
CA MET A 53 11.30 14.11 -7.37
C MET A 53 10.72 12.73 -7.71
N LEU A 54 9.43 12.64 -8.05
CA LEU A 54 8.84 11.38 -8.51
C LEU A 54 9.52 10.89 -9.79
N ASP A 55 9.63 11.77 -10.79
CA ASP A 55 10.21 11.44 -12.09
C ASP A 55 11.67 10.98 -11.94
N LEU A 56 12.48 11.75 -11.22
CA LEU A 56 13.89 11.41 -10.98
C LEU A 56 14.05 10.12 -10.15
N SER A 57 13.15 9.85 -9.21
CA SER A 57 13.20 8.61 -8.41
C SER A 57 12.89 7.38 -9.26
N VAL A 58 11.93 7.49 -10.19
CA VAL A 58 11.62 6.43 -11.16
C VAL A 58 12.79 6.21 -12.11
N ASP A 59 13.42 7.28 -12.60
CA ASP A 59 14.59 7.20 -13.46
C ASP A 59 15.78 6.55 -12.73
N ALA A 60 16.04 6.97 -11.49
CA ALA A 60 17.08 6.36 -10.66
C ALA A 60 16.80 4.88 -10.38
N TYR A 61 15.57 4.51 -10.02
CA TYR A 61 15.17 3.12 -9.86
C TYR A 61 15.46 2.30 -11.13
N ASN A 62 15.04 2.79 -12.29
CA ASN A 62 15.26 2.12 -13.58
C ASN A 62 16.75 1.99 -13.95
N PHE A 63 17.55 3.00 -13.60
CA PHE A 63 19.00 2.94 -13.75
C PHE A 63 19.60 1.85 -12.86
N LEU A 64 19.26 1.86 -11.57
CA LEU A 64 19.75 0.91 -10.57
C LEU A 64 19.47 -0.54 -10.97
N VAL A 65 18.22 -0.87 -11.28
CA VAL A 65 17.83 -2.27 -11.62
C VAL A 65 18.45 -2.78 -12.93
N ARG A 66 18.89 -1.90 -13.83
CA ARG A 66 19.49 -2.28 -15.12
C ARG A 66 21.02 -2.31 -15.09
N LYS A 67 21.63 -1.47 -14.27
CA LYS A 67 23.07 -1.20 -14.32
C LYS A 67 23.81 -1.71 -13.11
N ILE A 68 23.19 -1.68 -11.93
CA ILE A 68 23.82 -2.04 -10.67
C ILE A 68 23.44 -3.46 -10.29
N ASP A 69 24.44 -4.30 -10.04
CA ASP A 69 24.24 -5.55 -9.32
C ASP A 69 24.05 -5.22 -7.84
N ILE A 70 22.81 -5.27 -7.39
CA ILE A 70 22.41 -4.89 -6.04
C ILE A 70 22.89 -5.92 -5.00
N SER A 71 23.19 -7.14 -5.44
CA SER A 71 23.76 -8.19 -4.57
C SER A 71 25.27 -7.99 -4.33
N SER A 72 25.93 -7.24 -5.21
CA SER A 72 27.35 -6.90 -5.13
C SER A 72 27.60 -5.55 -5.81
N PRO A 73 27.25 -4.44 -5.14
CA PRO A 73 27.31 -3.11 -5.74
C PRO A 73 28.76 -2.74 -6.13
N ASP A 74 28.96 -2.28 -7.37
CA ASP A 74 30.23 -1.72 -7.82
C ASP A 74 30.32 -0.24 -7.40
N ASP A 75 31.35 0.10 -6.61
CA ASP A 75 31.61 1.46 -6.11
C ASP A 75 31.67 2.50 -7.24
N LEU A 76 32.17 2.13 -8.43
CA LEU A 76 32.22 3.04 -9.58
C LEU A 76 30.82 3.38 -10.07
N GLN A 77 29.90 2.41 -10.09
CA GLN A 77 28.53 2.62 -10.54
C GLN A 77 27.70 3.41 -9.53
N ILE A 78 27.95 3.20 -8.23
CA ILE A 78 27.34 4.01 -7.16
C ILE A 78 27.80 5.46 -7.28
N SER A 79 29.10 5.70 -7.48
CA SER A 79 29.64 7.06 -7.68
C SER A 79 29.00 7.78 -8.88
N VAL A 80 28.89 7.09 -10.03
CA VAL A 80 28.21 7.64 -11.22
C VAL A 80 26.73 7.94 -10.93
N ALA A 81 26.03 7.05 -10.23
CA ALA A 81 24.64 7.27 -9.87
C ALA A 81 24.46 8.46 -8.92
N THR A 82 25.37 8.63 -7.96
CA THR A 82 25.38 9.77 -7.03
C THR A 82 25.58 11.09 -7.77
N GLU A 83 26.49 11.15 -8.75
CA GLU A 83 26.71 12.35 -9.56
C GLU A 83 25.47 12.71 -10.41
N LEU A 84 24.79 11.71 -10.97
CA LEU A 84 23.62 11.92 -11.83
C LEU A 84 22.37 12.36 -11.05
N TYR A 85 22.11 11.72 -9.90
CA TYR A 85 20.83 11.86 -9.20
C TYR A 85 20.93 12.65 -7.89
N GLY A 86 22.14 12.76 -7.32
CA GLY A 86 22.35 13.22 -5.96
C GLY A 86 21.90 12.20 -4.92
N ASP A 87 22.36 12.39 -3.67
CA ASP A 87 22.17 11.42 -2.60
C ASP A 87 20.70 11.09 -2.31
N ILE A 88 19.83 12.11 -2.24
CA ILE A 88 18.43 11.90 -1.84
C ILE A 88 17.69 11.03 -2.87
N ILE A 89 17.84 11.33 -4.16
CA ILE A 89 17.14 10.58 -5.21
C ILE A 89 17.74 9.18 -5.34
N LEU A 90 19.07 9.04 -5.23
CA LEU A 90 19.73 7.73 -5.26
C LEU A 90 19.24 6.84 -4.11
N GLN A 91 19.21 7.35 -2.89
CA GLN A 91 18.70 6.63 -1.72
C GLN A 91 17.22 6.28 -1.87
N THR A 92 16.43 7.16 -2.48
CA THR A 92 15.02 6.89 -2.79
C THR A 92 14.90 5.73 -3.78
N GLY A 93 15.66 5.74 -4.87
CA GLY A 93 15.70 4.66 -5.86
C GLY A 93 16.12 3.31 -5.26
N LEU A 94 17.13 3.29 -4.39
CA LEU A 94 17.52 2.09 -3.62
C LEU A 94 16.38 1.63 -2.70
N GLY A 95 15.76 2.58 -1.99
CA GLY A 95 14.60 2.32 -1.14
C GLY A 95 13.44 1.69 -1.91
N MET A 96 13.20 2.10 -3.15
CA MET A 96 12.17 1.51 -4.01
C MET A 96 12.44 0.04 -4.34
N ILE A 97 13.71 -0.37 -4.40
CA ILE A 97 14.09 -1.77 -4.66
C ILE A 97 13.87 -2.63 -3.42
N TYR A 98 14.34 -2.17 -2.26
CA TYR A 98 14.32 -2.98 -1.03
C TYR A 98 12.97 -2.95 -0.30
N ASN A 99 12.25 -1.83 -0.38
CA ASN A 99 11.05 -1.59 0.43
C ASN A 99 9.79 -1.38 -0.42
N GLY A 100 9.92 -1.31 -1.76
CA GLY A 100 8.82 -1.12 -2.69
C GLY A 100 8.67 0.32 -3.19
N ARG A 101 8.02 0.46 -4.35
CA ARG A 101 8.00 1.73 -5.11
C ARG A 101 7.28 2.89 -4.43
N PHE A 102 6.37 2.62 -3.48
CA PHE A 102 5.70 3.67 -2.70
C PHE A 102 6.66 4.59 -1.94
N VAL A 103 7.90 4.14 -1.68
CA VAL A 103 8.93 4.96 -1.04
C VAL A 103 9.19 6.24 -1.83
N ALA A 104 9.13 6.21 -3.17
CA ALA A 104 9.27 7.44 -3.97
C ALA A 104 8.20 8.47 -3.63
N LEU A 105 6.95 8.04 -3.50
CA LEU A 105 5.83 8.90 -3.14
C LEU A 105 6.00 9.50 -1.75
N LEU A 106 6.46 8.71 -0.77
CA LEU A 106 6.77 9.19 0.57
C LEU A 106 7.86 10.26 0.54
N GLN A 107 8.99 9.98 -0.13
CA GLN A 107 10.13 10.90 -0.18
C GLN A 107 9.77 12.20 -0.92
N ALA A 108 9.05 12.11 -2.03
CA ALA A 108 8.53 13.29 -2.72
C ALA A 108 7.56 14.08 -1.84
N SER A 109 6.73 13.42 -1.03
CA SER A 109 5.83 14.11 -0.09
C SER A 109 6.62 14.87 0.99
N VAL A 110 7.69 14.28 1.52
CA VAL A 110 8.54 14.89 2.55
C VAL A 110 9.35 16.06 1.99
N TYR A 111 9.98 15.90 0.84
CA TYR A 111 10.93 16.87 0.31
C TYR A 111 10.33 17.83 -0.71
N GLY A 112 9.21 17.48 -1.34
CA GLY A 112 8.50 18.30 -2.33
C GLY A 112 7.73 19.47 -1.71
N PHE A 113 7.45 19.42 -0.41
CA PHE A 113 6.70 20.44 0.31
C PHE A 113 7.51 21.04 1.45
N ASN A 114 7.82 22.34 1.37
CA ASN A 114 8.65 23.02 2.39
C ASN A 114 7.82 23.58 3.57
N ASN A 115 6.49 23.65 3.46
CA ASN A 115 5.59 24.30 4.43
C ASN A 115 4.79 23.28 5.24
N ARG A 116 5.48 22.26 5.76
CA ARG A 116 4.87 21.10 6.44
C ARG A 116 3.86 21.51 7.51
N ASP A 117 4.31 22.26 8.53
CA ASP A 117 3.48 22.54 9.71
C ASP A 117 2.24 23.37 9.34
N LYS A 118 2.39 24.29 8.38
CA LYS A 118 1.28 25.07 7.83
C LYS A 118 0.26 24.21 7.10
N LEU A 119 0.70 23.23 6.29
CA LEU A 119 -0.23 22.31 5.61
C LEU A 119 -0.96 21.43 6.62
N MET A 120 -0.23 20.93 7.61
CA MET A 120 -0.78 20.12 8.69
C MET A 120 -1.85 20.88 9.48
N GLU A 121 -1.60 22.16 9.82
CA GLU A 121 -2.59 23.03 10.46
C GLU A 121 -3.80 23.29 9.53
N GLN A 122 -3.54 23.71 8.29
CA GLN A 122 -4.57 24.09 7.32
C GLN A 122 -5.56 22.94 7.02
N PHE A 123 -5.07 21.71 7.01
CA PHE A 123 -5.83 20.53 6.62
C PHE A 123 -6.12 19.58 7.79
N GLY A 124 -5.94 20.02 9.04
CA GLY A 124 -6.27 19.21 10.22
C GLY A 124 -7.74 18.77 10.25
N ASN A 125 -8.64 19.63 9.75
CA ASN A 125 -10.08 19.33 9.66
C ASN A 125 -10.46 18.45 8.45
N ALA A 126 -9.51 18.06 7.60
CA ALA A 126 -9.79 17.23 6.44
C ALA A 126 -10.15 15.80 6.88
N SER A 127 -11.03 15.17 6.13
CA SER A 127 -11.42 13.76 6.31
C SER A 127 -11.51 13.03 4.97
N PHE A 128 -11.57 11.70 5.05
CA PHE A 128 -11.51 10.82 3.88
C PHE A 128 -12.63 9.80 3.92
N THR A 129 -13.36 9.72 2.80
CA THR A 129 -14.35 8.67 2.53
C THR A 129 -13.68 7.41 1.98
N PHE A 130 -14.41 6.30 1.89
CA PHE A 130 -13.94 5.12 1.18
C PHE A 130 -13.69 5.40 -0.31
N GLN A 131 -14.54 6.22 -0.93
CA GLN A 131 -14.34 6.68 -2.31
C GLN A 131 -13.02 7.45 -2.50
N ASP A 132 -12.64 8.31 -1.54
CA ASP A 132 -11.35 9.02 -1.58
C ASP A 132 -10.18 8.03 -1.52
N PHE A 133 -10.30 6.97 -0.73
CA PHE A 133 -9.31 5.89 -0.71
C PHE A 133 -9.22 5.16 -2.06
N LEU A 134 -10.35 4.81 -2.69
CA LEU A 134 -10.31 4.16 -4.00
C LEU A 134 -9.69 5.06 -5.08
N ARG A 135 -9.95 6.37 -5.05
CA ARG A 135 -9.26 7.33 -5.92
C ARG A 135 -7.75 7.34 -5.67
N HIS A 136 -7.34 7.28 -4.41
CA HIS A 136 -5.93 7.20 -4.04
C HIS A 136 -5.27 5.91 -4.56
N VAL A 137 -5.95 4.77 -4.48
CA VAL A 137 -5.49 3.50 -5.06
C VAL A 137 -5.29 3.64 -6.57
N VAL A 138 -6.29 4.17 -7.29
CA VAL A 138 -6.18 4.39 -8.75
C VAL A 138 -5.04 5.35 -9.08
N TRP A 139 -4.91 6.44 -8.33
CA TRP A 139 -3.86 7.44 -8.55
C TRP A 139 -2.45 6.86 -8.32
N THR A 140 -2.23 6.14 -7.23
CA THR A 140 -0.93 5.50 -6.94
C THR A 140 -0.61 4.37 -7.91
N HIS A 141 -1.61 3.62 -8.37
CA HIS A 141 -1.46 2.65 -9.47
C HIS A 141 -0.97 3.32 -10.76
N ASN A 142 -1.59 4.42 -11.17
CA ASN A 142 -1.20 5.13 -12.39
C ASN A 142 0.21 5.71 -12.32
N LEU A 143 0.71 6.01 -11.12
CA LEU A 143 2.10 6.42 -10.89
C LEU A 143 3.07 5.24 -10.79
N GLY A 144 2.59 3.99 -10.71
CA GLY A 144 3.42 2.82 -10.43
C GLY A 144 4.02 2.80 -9.02
N MET A 145 3.34 3.45 -8.06
CA MET A 145 3.81 3.70 -6.69
C MET A 145 2.79 3.23 -5.65
N MET A 146 2.08 2.14 -5.93
CA MET A 146 1.15 1.55 -4.96
C MET A 146 1.88 1.13 -3.69
N ASP A 147 1.21 1.30 -2.56
CA ASP A 147 1.66 0.73 -1.30
C ASP A 147 1.48 -0.79 -1.34
N ARG A 148 2.45 -1.52 -0.79
CA ARG A 148 2.42 -3.00 -0.68
C ARG A 148 1.14 -3.54 -0.02
N HIS A 149 0.48 -2.76 0.83
CA HIS A 149 -0.75 -3.18 1.52
C HIS A 149 -1.96 -3.28 0.59
N TRP A 150 -1.94 -2.57 -0.54
CA TRP A 150 -3.00 -2.61 -1.56
C TRP A 150 -2.48 -2.81 -2.97
N MET A 151 -1.19 -3.13 -3.15
CA MET A 151 -0.64 -3.56 -4.43
C MET A 151 -1.25 -4.90 -4.85
N THR A 152 -1.32 -5.14 -6.17
CA THR A 152 -1.82 -6.43 -6.67
C THR A 152 -0.86 -7.57 -6.30
N PHE A 153 -1.40 -8.75 -6.06
CA PHE A 153 -0.60 -9.94 -5.75
C PHE A 153 0.32 -10.31 -6.91
N THR A 154 -0.12 -10.06 -8.15
CA THR A 154 0.71 -10.26 -9.35
C THR A 154 1.95 -9.37 -9.39
N GLU A 155 1.92 -8.20 -8.76
CA GLU A 155 3.06 -7.28 -8.68
C GLU A 155 3.95 -7.56 -7.46
N ASP A 156 3.36 -7.84 -6.29
CA ASP A 156 4.12 -7.96 -5.04
C ASP A 156 4.80 -9.33 -4.86
N CYS A 157 4.22 -10.42 -5.39
CA CYS A 157 4.59 -11.78 -4.99
C CYS A 157 5.14 -12.69 -6.10
N GLU A 158 5.23 -12.23 -7.36
CA GLU A 158 5.62 -13.04 -8.53
C GLU A 158 5.01 -14.47 -8.54
N PRO A 159 3.68 -14.61 -8.39
CA PRO A 159 3.02 -15.90 -8.11
C PRO A 159 3.39 -17.00 -9.12
N CYS A 160 3.56 -16.65 -10.40
CA CYS A 160 3.89 -17.60 -11.46
C CYS A 160 5.27 -18.26 -11.33
N ARG A 161 6.20 -17.68 -10.56
CA ARG A 161 7.55 -18.26 -10.35
C ARG A 161 7.59 -19.29 -9.23
N ARG A 162 6.50 -19.43 -8.47
CA ARG A 162 6.38 -20.38 -7.36
C ARG A 162 5.58 -21.61 -7.81
N LYS A 163 6.01 -22.79 -7.37
CA LYS A 163 5.30 -24.05 -7.58
C LYS A 163 4.55 -24.39 -6.29
N TYR A 164 3.33 -23.91 -6.16
CA TYR A 164 2.49 -24.19 -5.00
C TYR A 164 2.03 -25.65 -5.01
N GLN A 165 2.17 -26.36 -3.89
CA GLN A 165 1.52 -27.67 -3.70
C GLN A 165 0.04 -27.53 -3.33
N TYR A 166 -0.32 -26.42 -2.67
CA TYR A 166 -1.69 -26.15 -2.22
C TYR A 166 -1.89 -24.63 -2.05
N ILE A 167 -3.08 -24.13 -2.37
CA ILE A 167 -3.51 -22.76 -2.11
C ILE A 167 -4.75 -22.83 -1.23
N LEU A 168 -4.67 -22.24 -0.04
CA LEU A 168 -5.72 -22.29 0.98
C LEU A 168 -6.61 -21.03 0.91
N ARG A 169 -7.91 -21.21 1.14
CA ARG A 169 -8.90 -20.12 1.27
C ARG A 169 -9.21 -19.79 2.73
N LEU A 170 -9.10 -18.51 3.10
CA LEU A 170 -9.37 -18.08 4.47
C LEU A 170 -10.87 -18.05 4.79
N GLU A 171 -11.71 -17.81 3.78
CA GLU A 171 -13.16 -17.79 3.87
C GLU A 171 -13.72 -19.13 4.39
N ASN A 172 -13.03 -20.23 4.04
CA ASN A 172 -13.35 -21.59 4.44
C ASN A 172 -12.19 -22.23 5.22
N ILE A 173 -11.50 -21.45 6.07
CA ILE A 173 -10.24 -21.85 6.72
C ILE A 173 -10.33 -23.20 7.46
N ALA A 174 -11.46 -23.54 8.08
CA ALA A 174 -11.58 -24.76 8.87
C ALA A 174 -11.47 -26.06 8.05
N PRO A 175 -12.33 -26.30 7.06
CA PRO A 175 -12.18 -27.47 6.18
C PRO A 175 -10.89 -27.41 5.34
N GLU A 176 -10.46 -26.22 4.92
CA GLU A 176 -9.24 -26.04 4.12
C GLU A 176 -7.98 -26.44 4.89
N PHE A 177 -7.89 -26.05 6.16
CA PHE A 177 -6.73 -26.36 7.00
C PHE A 177 -6.69 -27.85 7.37
N ASN A 178 -7.84 -28.48 7.60
CA ASN A 178 -7.94 -29.94 7.75
C ASN A 178 -7.39 -30.65 6.51
N TYR A 179 -7.83 -30.23 5.31
CA TYR A 179 -7.37 -30.82 4.05
C TYR A 179 -5.86 -30.64 3.85
N LEU A 180 -5.34 -29.43 4.11
CA LEU A 180 -3.90 -29.16 4.06
C LEU A 180 -3.11 -30.10 4.97
N LEU A 181 -3.50 -30.24 6.24
CA LEU A 181 -2.78 -31.10 7.18
C LEU A 181 -2.85 -32.57 6.78
N GLN A 182 -4.03 -33.10 6.48
CA GLN A 182 -4.23 -34.52 6.27
C GLN A 182 -3.82 -34.97 4.86
N GLN A 183 -4.29 -34.26 3.84
CA GLN A 183 -4.20 -34.71 2.44
C GLN A 183 -2.95 -34.19 1.74
N VAL A 184 -2.45 -33.01 2.12
CA VAL A 184 -1.26 -32.41 1.48
C VAL A 184 0.01 -32.73 2.28
N LEU A 185 -0.05 -32.61 3.60
CA LEU A 185 1.12 -32.79 4.48
C LEU A 185 1.21 -34.18 5.13
N GLY A 186 0.14 -34.98 5.08
CA GLY A 186 0.12 -36.36 5.61
C GLY A 186 0.08 -36.47 7.13
N TYR A 187 -0.39 -35.43 7.84
CA TYR A 187 -0.59 -35.50 9.28
C TYR A 187 -1.78 -36.40 9.65
N PRO A 188 -1.71 -37.14 10.77
CA PRO A 188 -2.81 -37.97 11.24
C PRO A 188 -4.00 -37.12 11.71
N ASP A 189 -5.20 -37.70 11.63
CA ASP A 189 -6.49 -37.06 11.98
C ASP A 189 -6.60 -36.60 13.45
N THR A 190 -5.62 -36.92 14.27
CA THR A 190 -5.64 -36.70 15.72
C THR A 190 -5.03 -35.39 16.18
N ILE A 191 -4.54 -34.51 15.28
CA ILE A 191 -4.02 -33.19 15.69
C ILE A 191 -5.19 -32.22 15.89
N PRO A 192 -5.59 -31.91 17.13
CA PRO A 192 -6.63 -30.92 17.36
C PRO A 192 -6.02 -29.54 17.12
N PHE A 193 -6.67 -28.73 16.28
CA PHE A 193 -6.33 -27.32 16.14
C PHE A 193 -7.55 -26.45 16.45
N SER A 194 -7.30 -25.38 17.20
CA SER A 194 -8.30 -24.37 17.50
C SER A 194 -8.11 -23.19 16.55
N LEU A 195 -9.10 -22.96 15.69
CA LEU A 195 -9.15 -21.74 14.89
C LEU A 195 -9.62 -20.58 15.76
N THR A 196 -8.66 -19.88 16.33
CA THR A 196 -8.94 -18.60 16.98
C THR A 196 -8.87 -17.49 15.93
N HIS A 197 -10.03 -17.10 15.41
CA HIS A 197 -10.11 -15.94 14.54
C HIS A 197 -10.04 -14.68 15.42
N ARG A 198 -8.85 -14.08 15.54
CA ARG A 198 -8.62 -12.90 16.41
C ARG A 198 -9.55 -11.73 16.07
N SER A 199 -10.06 -11.65 14.84
CA SER A 199 -10.97 -10.60 14.38
C SER A 199 -12.47 -10.92 14.56
N LYS A 200 -12.87 -11.93 15.35
CA LYS A 200 -14.30 -12.24 15.59
C LYS A 200 -15.15 -11.05 16.06
N HIS A 201 -14.54 -10.04 16.69
CA HIS A 201 -15.25 -8.82 17.10
C HIS A 201 -15.69 -7.93 15.91
N HIS A 202 -15.16 -8.13 14.71
CA HIS A 202 -15.52 -7.40 13.48
C HIS A 202 -16.29 -8.24 12.46
N ALA A 203 -16.32 -9.57 12.59
CA ALA A 203 -16.84 -10.49 11.58
C ALA A 203 -18.36 -10.40 11.31
N ASN A 204 -19.13 -9.75 12.18
CA ASN A 204 -20.59 -9.62 12.04
C ASN A 204 -21.04 -8.32 11.37
N LYS A 205 -20.12 -7.40 11.01
CA LYS A 205 -20.47 -6.19 10.27
C LYS A 205 -20.01 -6.34 8.83
N SER A 206 -20.95 -6.23 7.91
CA SER A 206 -20.65 -6.20 6.48
C SER A 206 -20.06 -4.83 6.11
N ASP A 207 -18.87 -4.84 5.52
CA ASP A 207 -18.23 -3.65 4.96
C ASP A 207 -18.80 -3.24 3.59
N LEU A 208 -19.81 -3.97 3.09
CA LEU A 208 -20.47 -3.67 1.81
C LEU A 208 -21.06 -2.26 1.77
N HIS A 209 -21.46 -1.71 2.92
CA HIS A 209 -22.01 -0.37 3.01
C HIS A 209 -21.03 0.72 2.53
N PHE A 210 -19.71 0.51 2.62
CA PHE A 210 -18.72 1.45 2.09
C PHE A 210 -18.77 1.58 0.56
N TYR A 211 -19.29 0.57 -0.13
CA TYR A 211 -19.36 0.54 -1.60
C TYR A 211 -20.64 1.20 -2.14
N ASN A 212 -21.63 1.47 -1.29
CA ASN A 212 -22.95 1.96 -1.71
C ASN A 212 -22.88 3.26 -2.54
N ASP A 213 -21.96 4.16 -2.17
CA ASP A 213 -21.83 5.48 -2.78
C ASP A 213 -20.64 5.57 -3.76
N VAL A 214 -19.99 4.44 -4.07
CA VAL A 214 -18.84 4.43 -4.98
C VAL A 214 -19.33 4.57 -6.42
N PRO A 215 -18.86 5.58 -7.17
CA PRO A 215 -19.18 5.70 -8.59
C PRO A 215 -18.70 4.49 -9.40
N LYS A 216 -19.55 4.06 -10.34
CA LYS A 216 -19.30 2.85 -11.15
C LYS A 216 -18.00 2.94 -11.96
N ASP A 217 -17.63 4.11 -12.45
CA ASP A 217 -16.39 4.36 -13.18
C ASP A 217 -15.14 4.10 -12.33
N ILE A 218 -15.15 4.58 -11.07
CA ILE A 218 -14.08 4.32 -10.10
C ILE A 218 -14.03 2.83 -9.80
N MET A 219 -15.18 2.20 -9.52
CA MET A 219 -15.24 0.77 -9.19
C MET A 219 -14.75 -0.10 -10.36
N ASN A 220 -15.17 0.20 -11.58
CA ASN A 220 -14.71 -0.51 -12.78
C ASN A 220 -13.20 -0.39 -12.97
N THR A 221 -12.65 0.80 -12.70
CA THR A 221 -11.19 1.03 -12.77
C THR A 221 -10.46 0.19 -11.73
N VAL A 222 -10.95 0.16 -10.49
CA VAL A 222 -10.40 -0.67 -9.40
C VAL A 222 -10.49 -2.15 -9.75
N LEU A 223 -11.64 -2.65 -10.20
CA LEU A 223 -11.82 -4.04 -10.63
C LEU A 223 -10.86 -4.41 -11.76
N ASN A 224 -10.59 -3.48 -12.68
CA ASN A 224 -9.62 -3.71 -13.76
C ASN A 224 -8.18 -3.79 -13.23
N ILE A 225 -7.80 -2.97 -12.24
CA ILE A 225 -6.49 -3.04 -11.57
C ILE A 225 -6.30 -4.43 -10.95
N TYR A 226 -7.29 -4.94 -10.21
CA TYR A 226 -7.21 -6.24 -9.52
C TYR A 226 -7.69 -7.43 -10.34
N LYS A 227 -7.91 -7.27 -11.65
CA LYS A 227 -8.51 -8.31 -12.50
C LYS A 227 -7.77 -9.64 -12.43
N HIS A 228 -6.44 -9.61 -12.51
CA HIS A 228 -5.64 -10.83 -12.48
C HIS A 228 -5.67 -11.50 -11.11
N ASP A 229 -5.72 -10.74 -10.02
CA ASP A 229 -5.83 -11.29 -8.67
C ASP A 229 -7.20 -11.96 -8.47
N ILE A 230 -8.28 -11.32 -8.92
CA ILE A 230 -9.63 -11.87 -8.88
C ILE A 230 -9.67 -13.22 -9.61
N GLN A 231 -9.05 -13.30 -10.79
CA GLN A 231 -8.95 -14.54 -11.57
C GLN A 231 -8.06 -15.59 -10.88
N LEU A 232 -6.89 -15.18 -10.39
CA LEU A 232 -5.93 -16.06 -9.70
C LEU A 232 -6.56 -16.76 -8.50
N PHE A 233 -7.35 -16.03 -7.71
CA PHE A 233 -8.01 -16.58 -6.53
C PHE A 233 -9.44 -17.12 -6.80
N SER A 234 -9.89 -17.04 -8.06
CA SER A 234 -11.23 -17.46 -8.50
C SER A 234 -12.35 -16.76 -7.72
N TYR A 235 -12.17 -15.49 -7.40
CA TYR A 235 -13.22 -14.64 -6.87
C TYR A 235 -14.24 -14.31 -7.96
N ASN A 236 -15.50 -14.11 -7.56
CA ASN A 236 -16.53 -13.71 -8.50
C ASN A 236 -16.34 -12.23 -8.87
N GLU A 237 -16.16 -11.96 -10.17
CA GLU A 237 -16.02 -10.59 -10.71
C GLU A 237 -17.29 -9.73 -10.48
N LYS A 238 -18.43 -10.35 -10.14
CA LYS A 238 -19.67 -9.64 -9.79
C LYS A 238 -19.65 -9.19 -8.33
N ILE A 239 -19.14 -7.99 -8.09
CA ILE A 239 -19.38 -7.24 -6.85
C ILE A 239 -20.61 -6.34 -7.10
N VAL A 240 -21.74 -6.70 -6.49
CA VAL A 240 -23.06 -6.01 -6.42
C VAL A 240 -23.61 -5.45 -7.74
#